data_AF-A0A2V8SQ36-F1
#
_entry.id   AF-A0A2V8SQ36-F1
#
_cell.length_a   1.000
_cell.length_b   1.000
_cell.length_c   1.000
_cell.angle_alpha   90.00
_cell.angle_beta   90.00
_cell.angle_gamma   90.00
#
_symmetry.space_group_name_H-M   'P 1'
#
loop_
_entity.id
_entity.type
_entity.pdbx_description
1 polymer ?
#
loop_
_entity_poly.entity_id
_entity_poly.type
_entity_poly.pdbx_seq_one_letter_code
_entity_poly.pdbx_strand_id
1 'polypeptide(L)'
;RLIEACDVVLDGTDNFATRYLLNDACVKHNVAWVYGAAVGSYGVTMTIRPRVTPCLRCVFTEEPAVASAPTCDTSGVIMPIISIVAAVQVAEALKLMTERFESLHGGLMQFDVWRNEWRRVGLRRRAPDCTACVLGRFETLEAESGDMTTVLCGRNAVQVTPRRAATVDLDSLAARLRAAGEVKSNPYLVRLRAGEYELTVFKDARAIVRGTDDAVVARSLYARYVGT
;
A
#
# COMPACT_ATOMS: atom_id res chain seq x y z
N ARG A 1 16.21 1.08 11.19
CA ARG A 1 17.22 2.16 11.20
C ARG A 1 16.67 3.51 10.75
N LEU A 2 15.88 3.62 9.68
CA LEU A 2 15.30 4.92 9.27
C LEU A 2 14.27 5.49 10.26
N ILE A 3 13.34 4.66 10.75
CA ILE A 3 12.21 5.11 11.58
C ILE A 3 12.61 5.52 13.00
N GLU A 4 13.58 4.82 13.59
CA GLU A 4 13.97 4.99 14.99
C GLU A 4 14.46 6.39 15.36
N ALA A 5 15.01 7.12 14.38
CA ALA A 5 15.54 8.48 14.57
C ALA A 5 14.54 9.59 14.19
N CYS A 6 13.31 9.25 13.80
CA CYS A 6 12.29 10.22 13.39
C CYS A 6 11.40 10.63 14.56
N ASP A 7 11.06 11.92 14.64
CA ASP A 7 10.03 12.41 15.57
C ASP A 7 8.61 12.02 15.11
N VAL A 8 8.35 12.17 13.80
CA VAL A 8 7.10 11.84 13.13
C VAL A 8 7.40 11.31 11.73
N VAL A 9 6.61 10.35 11.27
CA VAL A 9 6.72 9.77 9.93
C VAL A 9 5.48 10.11 9.10
N LEU A 10 5.67 10.47 7.83
CA LEU A 10 4.57 10.72 6.88
C LEU A 10 4.56 9.63 5.80
N ASP A 11 3.40 9.04 5.56
CA ASP A 11 3.22 8.03 4.53
C ASP A 11 2.88 8.68 3.18
N GLY A 12 3.83 8.62 2.25
CA GLY A 12 3.65 9.00 0.85
C GLY A 12 3.68 7.81 -0.11
N THR A 13 3.40 6.60 0.40
CA THR A 13 3.53 5.35 -0.37
C THR A 13 2.23 4.98 -1.08
N ASP A 14 2.35 4.17 -2.13
CA ASP A 14 1.26 3.85 -3.07
C ASP A 14 0.78 2.39 -2.98
N ASN A 15 1.35 1.57 -2.10
CA ASN A 15 1.06 0.14 -2.01
C ASN A 15 0.87 -0.33 -0.55
N PHE A 16 0.11 -1.41 -0.36
CA PHE A 16 -0.28 -1.87 0.97
C PHE A 16 0.89 -2.53 1.70
N ALA A 17 1.70 -3.33 1.00
CA ALA A 17 2.87 -3.98 1.59
C ALA A 17 3.78 -2.99 2.33
N THR A 18 4.11 -1.84 1.70
CA THR A 18 4.96 -0.81 2.32
C THR A 18 4.27 -0.14 3.49
N ARG A 19 2.94 0.08 3.43
CA ARG A 19 2.16 0.65 4.53
C ARG A 19 2.13 -0.25 5.76
N TYR A 20 1.99 -1.56 5.58
CA TYR A 20 2.05 -2.52 6.68
C TYR A 20 3.47 -2.65 7.25
N LEU A 21 4.52 -2.59 6.40
CA LEU A 21 5.91 -2.49 6.86
C LEU A 21 6.14 -1.21 7.69
N LEU A 22 5.63 -0.07 7.22
CA LEU A 22 5.72 1.21 7.90
C LEU A 22 5.01 1.17 9.26
N ASN A 23 3.80 0.60 9.28
CA ASN A 23 3.04 0.39 10.51
C ASN A 23 3.85 -0.42 11.53
N ASP A 24 4.39 -1.57 11.11
CA ASP A 24 5.12 -2.47 12.01
C ASP A 24 6.40 -1.79 12.54
N ALA A 25 7.13 -1.06 11.69
CA ALA A 25 8.30 -0.27 12.09
C ALA A 25 7.95 0.85 13.09
N CYS A 26 6.94 1.67 12.79
CA CYS A 26 6.51 2.76 13.66
C CYS A 26 5.97 2.25 15.00
N VAL A 27 5.20 1.15 15.00
CA VAL A 27 4.71 0.53 16.24
C VAL A 27 5.86 -0.03 17.08
N LYS A 28 6.81 -0.74 16.47
CA LYS A 28 7.99 -1.29 17.16
C LYS A 28 8.82 -0.20 17.85
N HIS A 29 9.08 0.89 17.15
CA HIS A 29 9.89 2.00 17.64
C HIS A 29 9.08 3.07 18.41
N ASN A 30 7.77 2.88 18.56
CA ASN A 30 6.87 3.84 19.23
C ASN A 30 6.91 5.26 18.61
N VAL A 31 7.03 5.35 17.29
CA VAL A 31 7.07 6.61 16.54
C VAL A 31 5.68 6.90 15.97
N ALA A 32 5.18 8.11 16.18
CA ALA A 32 3.90 8.54 15.61
C ALA A 32 4.02 8.72 14.09
N TRP A 33 2.97 8.38 13.36
CA TRP A 33 2.97 8.53 11.91
C TRP A 33 1.60 8.88 11.36
N VAL A 34 1.58 9.51 10.18
CA VAL A 34 0.35 9.91 9.51
C VAL A 34 0.19 9.13 8.22
N TYR A 35 -0.74 8.18 8.25
CA TYR A 35 -1.15 7.39 7.09
C TYR A 35 -1.78 8.31 6.03
N GLY A 36 -1.43 8.12 4.77
CA GLY A 36 -1.97 8.86 3.64
C GLY A 36 -2.15 7.94 2.44
N ALA A 37 -3.28 8.06 1.75
CA ALA A 37 -3.50 7.36 0.49
C ALA A 37 -4.44 8.16 -0.41
N ALA A 38 -4.27 8.02 -1.72
CA ALA A 38 -5.16 8.62 -2.72
C ALA A 38 -5.25 7.76 -3.97
N VAL A 39 -6.41 7.78 -4.62
CA VAL A 39 -6.66 7.14 -5.92
C VAL A 39 -7.85 7.82 -6.60
N GLY A 40 -7.77 8.08 -7.91
CA GLY A 40 -8.77 8.87 -8.61
C GLY A 40 -8.94 10.25 -7.98
N SER A 41 -10.16 10.57 -7.52
CA SER A 41 -10.51 11.77 -6.76
C SER A 41 -10.61 11.56 -5.25
N TYR A 42 -10.38 10.33 -4.78
CA TYR A 42 -10.57 9.93 -3.40
C TYR A 42 -9.26 9.91 -2.64
N GLY A 43 -9.27 10.35 -1.39
CA GLY A 43 -8.11 10.34 -0.51
C GLY A 43 -8.48 10.11 0.94
N VAL A 44 -7.52 9.59 1.69
CA VAL A 44 -7.67 9.31 3.12
C VAL A 44 -6.44 9.71 3.90
N THR A 45 -6.64 10.08 5.16
CA THR A 45 -5.56 10.27 6.13
C THR A 45 -5.96 9.79 7.52
N MET A 46 -4.99 9.27 8.25
CA MET A 46 -5.16 8.84 9.64
C MET A 46 -3.88 9.06 10.46
N THR A 47 -3.97 9.88 11.50
CA THR A 47 -2.90 9.98 12.51
C THR A 47 -2.88 8.75 13.42
N ILE A 48 -1.75 8.05 13.45
CA ILE A 48 -1.52 6.86 14.26
C ILE A 48 -0.46 7.18 15.31
N ARG A 49 -0.84 7.09 16.58
CA ARG A 49 0.06 7.19 17.73
C ARG A 49 0.16 5.82 18.38
N PRO A 50 1.29 5.10 18.22
CA PRO A 50 1.48 3.80 18.85
C PRO A 50 1.12 3.82 20.34
N ARG A 51 0.51 2.73 20.81
CA ARG A 51 0.00 2.54 22.18
C ARG A 51 -1.20 3.42 22.57
N VAL A 52 -1.48 4.52 21.86
CA VAL A 52 -2.57 5.46 22.14
C VAL A 52 -3.78 5.23 21.23
N THR A 53 -3.58 5.20 19.91
CA THR A 53 -4.66 5.01 18.91
C THR A 53 -4.62 3.57 18.36
N PRO A 54 -5.69 3.09 17.68
CA PRO A 54 -5.56 1.93 16.81
C PRO A 54 -4.44 2.14 15.79
N CYS A 55 -3.70 1.06 15.50
CA CYS A 55 -2.73 1.03 14.41
C CYS A 55 -3.42 0.67 13.09
N LEU A 56 -2.68 0.66 11.98
CA LEU A 56 -3.24 0.33 10.66
C LEU A 56 -3.94 -1.04 10.65
N ARG A 57 -3.32 -2.06 11.27
CA ARG A 57 -3.89 -3.42 11.40
C ARG A 57 -5.14 -3.51 12.28
N CYS A 58 -5.39 -2.53 13.14
CA CYS A 58 -6.65 -2.47 13.89
C CYS A 58 -7.82 -1.95 13.03
N VAL A 59 -7.52 -1.16 12.01
CA VAL A 59 -8.52 -0.54 11.12
C VAL A 59 -8.73 -1.38 9.87
N PHE A 60 -7.64 -1.90 9.30
CA PHE A 60 -7.62 -2.77 8.13
C PHE A 60 -7.07 -4.14 8.56
N THR A 61 -7.97 -4.96 9.14
CA THR A 61 -7.64 -6.24 9.77
C THR A 61 -7.02 -7.24 8.78
N GLU A 62 -7.47 -7.20 7.52
CA GLU A 62 -6.95 -8.02 6.44
C GLU A 62 -6.33 -7.12 5.39
N GLU A 63 -5.14 -7.50 4.90
CA GLU A 63 -4.55 -6.87 3.72
C GLU A 63 -5.49 -7.14 2.54
N PRO A 64 -5.73 -6.16 1.64
CA PRO A 64 -6.55 -6.42 0.46
C PRO A 64 -6.01 -7.61 -0.32
N ALA A 65 -6.91 -8.45 -0.84
CA ALA A 65 -6.50 -9.56 -1.68
C ALA A 65 -5.65 -9.05 -2.86
N VAL A 66 -4.61 -9.82 -3.24
CA VAL A 66 -3.76 -9.47 -4.39
C VAL A 66 -4.65 -9.16 -5.59
N ALA A 67 -4.37 -8.06 -6.27
CA ALA A 67 -5.14 -7.58 -7.42
C ALA A 67 -6.59 -7.11 -7.19
N SER A 68 -7.04 -7.01 -5.94
CA SER A 68 -8.38 -6.50 -5.61
C SER A 68 -8.49 -4.98 -5.52
N ALA A 69 -7.41 -4.28 -5.19
CA ALA A 69 -7.42 -2.83 -4.99
C ALA A 69 -6.90 -2.07 -6.23
N PRO A 70 -7.53 -0.94 -6.61
CA PRO A 70 -7.00 -0.06 -7.64
C PRO A 70 -5.70 0.60 -7.18
N THR A 71 -4.80 0.86 -8.13
CA THR A 71 -3.55 1.60 -7.92
C THR A 71 -3.58 2.93 -8.66
N CYS A 72 -2.74 3.88 -8.27
CA CYS A 72 -2.62 5.17 -8.96
C CYS A 72 -2.34 5.00 -10.46
N ASP A 73 -1.60 3.96 -10.84
CA ASP A 73 -1.28 3.68 -12.25
C ASP A 73 -2.39 3.00 -13.04
N THR A 74 -3.31 2.34 -12.35
CA THR A 74 -4.41 1.64 -13.03
C THR A 74 -5.72 2.41 -13.01
N SER A 75 -5.92 3.30 -12.03
CA SER A 75 -7.11 4.16 -11.94
C SER A 75 -6.80 5.64 -12.20
N GLY A 76 -5.54 6.03 -12.27
CA GLY A 76 -5.14 7.43 -12.25
C GLY A 76 -5.29 8.06 -10.87
N VAL A 77 -4.75 9.26 -10.70
CA VAL A 77 -4.98 10.11 -9.53
C VAL A 77 -4.87 11.57 -9.96
N ILE A 78 -5.81 12.41 -9.50
CA ILE A 78 -5.80 13.83 -9.86
C ILE A 78 -5.02 14.65 -8.83
N MET A 79 -4.23 15.62 -9.29
CA MET A 79 -3.35 16.42 -8.42
C MET A 79 -4.05 17.13 -7.23
N PRO A 80 -5.31 17.61 -7.35
CA PRO A 80 -5.99 18.25 -6.22
C PRO A 80 -6.15 17.34 -5.00
N ILE A 81 -6.44 16.05 -5.19
CA ILE A 81 -6.60 15.15 -4.03
C ILE A 81 -5.27 14.88 -3.34
N ILE A 82 -4.17 14.77 -4.10
CA ILE A 82 -2.82 14.64 -3.55
C ILE A 82 -2.48 15.86 -2.69
N SER A 83 -2.77 17.06 -3.19
CA SER A 83 -2.49 18.31 -2.49
C SER A 83 -3.26 18.41 -1.16
N ILE A 84 -4.53 17.99 -1.15
CA ILE A 84 -5.36 17.97 0.06
C ILE A 84 -4.83 16.96 1.07
N VAL A 85 -4.57 15.72 0.66
CA VAL A 85 -4.07 14.66 1.57
C VAL A 85 -2.73 15.08 2.17
N ALA A 86 -1.80 15.56 1.35
CA ALA A 86 -0.49 16.03 1.82
C ALA A 86 -0.61 17.21 2.80
N ALA A 87 -1.46 18.21 2.50
CA ALA A 87 -1.68 19.36 3.38
C ALA A 87 -2.24 18.93 4.75
N VAL A 88 -3.20 18.02 4.78
CA VAL A 88 -3.76 17.51 6.03
C VAL A 88 -2.75 16.65 6.79
N GLN A 89 -1.96 15.82 6.09
CA GLN A 89 -0.87 15.05 6.70
C GLN A 89 0.16 15.95 7.40
N VAL A 90 0.61 17.01 6.71
CA VAL A 90 1.56 17.98 7.27
C VAL A 90 0.94 18.70 8.47
N ALA A 91 -0.33 19.10 8.40
CA ALA A 91 -1.01 19.74 9.52
C ALA A 91 -1.06 18.82 10.77
N GLU A 92 -1.30 17.52 10.59
CA GLU A 92 -1.26 16.56 11.70
C GLU A 92 0.15 16.34 12.25
N ALA A 93 1.17 16.31 11.38
CA ALA A 93 2.57 16.25 11.83
C ALA A 93 2.96 17.47 12.67
N LEU A 94 2.57 18.68 12.26
CA LEU A 94 2.82 19.90 13.04
C LEU A 94 2.15 19.83 14.42
N LYS A 95 0.92 19.31 14.50
CA LYS A 95 0.24 19.10 15.79
C LYS A 95 0.95 18.06 16.66
N LEU A 96 1.46 16.98 16.08
CA LEU A 96 2.25 15.98 16.80
C LEU A 96 3.55 16.60 17.35
N MET A 97 4.29 17.33 16.51
CA MET A 97 5.57 17.96 16.88
C MET A 97 5.42 19.08 17.92
N THR A 98 4.25 19.74 17.95
CA THR A 98 3.92 20.78 18.93
C THR A 98 3.10 20.24 20.11
N GLU A 99 2.96 18.92 20.22
CA GLU A 99 2.25 18.21 21.31
C GLU A 99 0.77 18.62 21.48
N ARG A 100 0.14 19.16 20.42
CA ARG A 100 -1.29 19.53 20.38
C ARG A 100 -2.17 18.32 20.06
N PHE A 101 -2.07 17.29 20.89
CA PHE A 101 -2.72 15.99 20.64
C PHE A 101 -4.24 16.06 20.63
N GLU A 102 -4.84 16.97 21.40
CA GLU A 102 -6.28 17.26 21.42
C GLU A 102 -6.80 17.86 20.11
N SER A 103 -5.90 18.46 19.33
CA SER A 103 -6.22 19.10 18.05
C SER A 103 -6.10 18.15 16.85
N LEU A 104 -5.64 16.92 17.06
CA LEU A 104 -5.55 15.88 16.03
C LEU A 104 -6.96 15.52 15.52
N HIS A 105 -7.08 15.20 14.23
CA HIS A 105 -8.40 14.94 13.65
C HIS A 105 -9.05 13.65 14.21
N GLY A 106 -8.32 12.78 14.93
CA GLY A 106 -8.86 11.67 15.74
C GLY A 106 -9.85 10.73 15.03
N GLY A 107 -9.57 10.37 13.78
CA GLY A 107 -10.50 9.72 12.86
C GLY A 107 -9.79 9.20 11.61
N LEU A 108 -10.46 8.35 10.84
CA LEU A 108 -10.09 8.15 9.44
C LEU A 108 -10.80 9.25 8.63
N MET A 109 -10.03 10.24 8.18
CA MET A 109 -10.53 11.32 7.35
C MET A 109 -10.58 10.84 5.91
N GLN A 110 -11.69 11.14 5.22
CA GLN A 110 -11.95 10.74 3.85
C GLN A 110 -12.37 11.97 3.06
N PHE A 111 -11.83 12.10 1.85
CA PHE A 111 -12.08 13.20 0.94
C PHE A 111 -12.45 12.65 -0.44
N ASP A 112 -13.48 13.21 -1.05
CA ASP A 112 -13.76 13.02 -2.47
C ASP A 112 -13.93 14.41 -3.11
N VAL A 113 -12.92 14.84 -3.85
CA VAL A 113 -12.93 16.17 -4.49
C VAL A 113 -13.88 16.26 -5.68
N TRP A 114 -14.28 15.13 -6.26
CA TRP A 114 -15.22 15.12 -7.38
C TRP A 114 -16.65 15.31 -6.88
N ARG A 115 -16.96 14.73 -5.73
CA ARG A 115 -18.27 14.86 -5.06
C ARG A 115 -18.33 16.00 -4.05
N ASN A 116 -17.21 16.69 -3.80
CA ASN A 116 -17.06 17.69 -2.75
C ASN A 116 -17.42 17.16 -1.35
N GLU A 117 -17.07 15.91 -1.07
CA GLU A 117 -17.42 15.25 0.20
C GLU A 117 -16.22 15.14 1.15
N TRP A 118 -16.48 15.45 2.41
CA TRP A 118 -15.50 15.38 3.50
C TRP A 118 -16.15 14.61 4.64
N ARG A 119 -15.59 13.45 4.98
CA ARG A 119 -16.16 12.56 5.99
C ARG A 119 -15.10 12.19 7.02
N ARG A 120 -15.48 12.24 8.29
CA ARG A 120 -14.67 11.72 9.40
C ARG A 120 -15.33 10.45 9.92
N VAL A 121 -14.63 9.33 9.81
CA VAL A 121 -15.02 8.08 10.47
C VAL A 121 -14.30 8.00 11.80
N GLY A 122 -15.07 7.87 12.90
CA GLY A 122 -14.49 7.73 14.23
C GLY A 122 -13.66 6.45 14.35
N LEU A 123 -12.50 6.54 15.01
CA LEU A 123 -11.68 5.37 15.27
C LEU A 123 -12.32 4.50 16.35
N ARG A 124 -12.35 3.18 16.11
CA ARG A 124 -12.65 2.21 17.17
C ARG A 124 -11.50 2.17 18.18
N ARG A 125 -11.73 1.52 19.31
CA ARG A 125 -10.65 1.18 20.24
C ARG A 125 -9.64 0.25 19.56
N ARG A 126 -8.41 0.24 20.06
CA ARG A 126 -7.40 -0.76 19.67
C ARG A 126 -8.00 -2.16 19.79
N ALA A 127 -7.85 -2.97 18.74
CA ALA A 127 -8.30 -4.35 18.78
C ALA A 127 -7.46 -5.11 19.83
N PRO A 128 -8.08 -5.84 20.76
CA PRO A 128 -7.40 -6.47 21.90
C PRO A 128 -6.46 -7.60 21.50
N ASP A 129 -6.62 -8.12 20.29
CA ASP A 129 -5.88 -9.23 19.69
C ASP A 129 -4.97 -8.76 18.53
N CYS A 130 -4.78 -7.45 18.36
CA CYS A 130 -3.98 -6.92 17.26
C CYS A 130 -2.54 -7.44 17.29
N THR A 131 -2.15 -8.15 16.24
CA THR A 131 -0.82 -8.77 16.07
C THR A 131 0.32 -7.78 16.26
N ALA A 132 0.22 -6.59 15.67
CA ALA A 132 1.25 -5.57 15.78
C ALA A 132 1.18 -4.81 17.11
N CYS A 133 0.14 -3.99 17.31
CA CYS A 133 0.15 -3.02 18.41
C CYS A 133 -0.16 -3.60 19.79
N VAL A 134 -0.68 -4.83 19.89
CA VAL A 134 -0.92 -5.49 21.18
C VAL A 134 0.06 -6.64 21.39
N LEU A 135 0.18 -7.56 20.43
CA LEU A 135 1.03 -8.74 20.58
C LEU A 135 2.50 -8.49 20.24
N GLY A 136 2.85 -7.34 19.65
CA GLY A 136 4.24 -7.00 19.31
C GLY A 136 4.85 -7.89 18.23
N ARG A 137 4.02 -8.52 17.39
CA ARG A 137 4.46 -9.37 16.28
C ARG A 137 4.50 -8.54 15.01
N PHE A 138 5.69 -8.36 14.46
CA PHE A 138 5.94 -7.45 13.35
C PHE A 138 6.22 -8.22 12.05
N GLU A 139 5.23 -8.98 11.58
CA GLU A 139 5.36 -9.96 10.50
C GLU A 139 5.91 -9.39 9.18
N THR A 140 5.64 -8.12 8.87
CA THR A 140 6.15 -7.48 7.64
C THR A 140 7.54 -6.89 7.84
N LEU A 141 7.89 -6.48 9.07
CA LEU A 141 9.21 -5.95 9.41
C LEU A 141 10.26 -7.05 9.63
N GLU A 142 9.84 -8.19 10.17
CA GLU A 142 10.70 -9.33 10.52
C GLU A 142 10.77 -10.37 9.41
N ALA A 143 10.04 -10.19 8.32
CA ALA A 143 10.14 -11.07 7.16
C ALA A 143 11.54 -10.97 6.53
N GLU A 144 12.33 -12.04 6.62
CA GLU A 144 13.66 -12.12 5.97
C GLU A 144 13.58 -12.17 4.43
N SER A 145 12.39 -12.16 3.82
CA SER A 145 12.20 -11.97 2.39
C SER A 145 10.76 -11.51 2.13
N GLY A 146 10.61 -10.41 1.39
CA GLY A 146 9.34 -10.07 0.72
C GLY A 146 8.99 -11.11 -0.35
N ASP A 147 8.13 -10.77 -1.31
CA ASP A 147 7.82 -11.66 -2.44
C ASP A 147 9.08 -12.34 -3.01
N MET A 148 9.02 -13.68 -3.14
CA MET A 148 10.16 -14.47 -3.57
C MET A 148 10.41 -14.18 -5.04
N THR A 149 11.54 -13.52 -5.32
CA THR A 149 11.98 -13.22 -6.68
C THR A 149 13.03 -14.20 -7.15
N THR A 150 12.79 -14.86 -8.27
CA THR A 150 13.77 -15.71 -8.96
C THR A 150 14.13 -15.08 -10.28
N VAL A 151 15.39 -14.65 -10.44
CA VAL A 151 15.91 -14.19 -11.74
C VAL A 151 15.96 -15.39 -12.69
N LEU A 152 15.29 -15.28 -13.83
CA LEU A 152 15.27 -16.30 -14.86
C LEU A 152 16.48 -16.07 -15.78
N CYS A 153 17.62 -16.68 -15.42
CA CYS A 153 18.88 -16.54 -16.13
C CYS A 153 18.72 -16.73 -17.65
N GLY A 154 19.29 -15.80 -18.42
CA GLY A 154 19.25 -15.81 -19.89
C GLY A 154 17.92 -15.38 -20.51
N ARG A 155 16.95 -14.88 -19.73
CA ARG A 155 15.62 -14.48 -20.22
C ARG A 155 15.26 -13.01 -20.02
N ASN A 156 16.18 -12.20 -19.46
CA ASN A 156 15.94 -10.81 -19.03
C ASN A 156 14.59 -10.68 -18.31
N ALA A 157 14.37 -11.55 -17.33
CA ALA A 157 13.11 -11.68 -16.64
C ALA A 157 13.27 -12.12 -15.19
N VAL A 158 12.35 -11.69 -14.35
CA VAL A 158 12.25 -12.07 -12.94
C VAL A 158 10.86 -12.66 -12.68
N GLN A 159 10.82 -13.82 -12.05
CA GLN A 159 9.58 -14.38 -11.51
C GLN A 159 9.36 -13.80 -10.11
N VAL A 160 8.21 -13.19 -9.88
CA VAL A 160 7.73 -12.75 -8.57
C VAL A 160 6.71 -13.77 -8.08
N THR A 161 6.95 -14.36 -6.91
CA THR A 161 6.03 -15.30 -6.26
C THR A 161 5.53 -14.69 -4.96
N PRO A 162 4.22 -14.48 -4.81
CA PRO A 162 3.68 -13.84 -3.61
C PRO A 162 3.95 -14.68 -2.36
N ARG A 163 4.22 -14.01 -1.25
CA ARG A 163 4.52 -14.68 0.04
C ARG A 163 3.38 -15.56 0.55
N ARG A 164 2.13 -15.15 0.31
CA ARG A 164 0.93 -15.93 0.66
C ARG A 164 0.28 -16.43 -0.62
N ALA A 165 -0.11 -17.70 -0.62
CA ALA A 165 -0.89 -18.27 -1.72
C ALA A 165 -2.18 -17.45 -1.89
N ALA A 166 -2.38 -16.93 -3.10
CA ALA A 166 -3.53 -16.11 -3.44
C ALA A 166 -4.09 -16.57 -4.79
N THR A 167 -5.38 -16.33 -5.00
CA THR A 167 -6.02 -16.54 -6.30
C THR A 167 -6.44 -15.19 -6.86
N VAL A 168 -6.12 -14.94 -8.11
CA VAL A 168 -6.44 -13.70 -8.81
C VAL A 168 -7.61 -13.93 -9.76
N ASP A 169 -8.58 -13.01 -9.73
CA ASP A 169 -9.57 -12.86 -10.79
C ASP A 169 -8.90 -12.21 -12.01
N LEU A 170 -8.60 -13.03 -13.00
CA LEU A 170 -7.87 -12.61 -14.21
C LEU A 170 -8.71 -11.68 -15.10
N ASP A 171 -10.05 -11.79 -15.09
CA ASP A 171 -10.90 -10.95 -15.93
C ASP A 171 -10.98 -9.54 -15.33
N SER A 172 -11.17 -9.45 -14.01
CA SER A 172 -11.13 -8.20 -13.27
C SER A 172 -9.75 -7.51 -13.40
N LEU A 173 -8.67 -8.27 -13.22
CA LEU A 173 -7.30 -7.76 -13.39
C LEU A 173 -7.08 -7.25 -14.83
N ALA A 174 -7.45 -8.03 -15.85
CA ALA A 174 -7.29 -7.62 -17.25
C ALA A 174 -8.03 -6.32 -17.55
N ALA A 175 -9.26 -6.16 -17.03
CA ALA A 175 -10.03 -4.93 -17.20
C ALA A 175 -9.32 -3.71 -16.60
N ARG A 176 -8.78 -3.85 -15.38
CA ARG A 176 -8.04 -2.80 -14.69
C ARG A 176 -6.73 -2.42 -15.40
N LEU A 177 -6.02 -3.41 -15.96
CA LEU A 177 -4.74 -3.17 -16.62
C LEU A 177 -4.85 -2.51 -18.00
N ARG A 178 -6.03 -2.49 -18.64
CA ARG A 178 -6.22 -1.84 -19.97
C ARG A 178 -5.91 -0.35 -19.96
N ALA A 179 -6.08 0.32 -18.82
CA ALA A 179 -5.72 1.73 -18.66
C ALA A 179 -4.19 1.96 -18.64
N ALA A 180 -3.41 0.92 -18.34
CA ALA A 180 -1.96 1.01 -18.17
C ALA A 180 -1.15 0.57 -19.40
N GLY A 181 -1.76 -0.12 -20.39
CA GLY A 181 -1.05 -0.58 -21.59
C GLY A 181 -1.81 -1.62 -22.42
N GLU A 182 -1.10 -2.30 -23.34
CA GLU A 182 -1.67 -3.37 -24.18
C GLU A 182 -1.88 -4.62 -23.32
N VAL A 183 -3.13 -5.11 -23.25
CA VAL A 183 -3.50 -6.29 -22.44
C VAL A 183 -3.95 -7.44 -23.32
N LYS A 184 -3.38 -8.63 -23.09
CA LYS A 184 -3.84 -9.91 -23.63
C LYS A 184 -4.18 -10.84 -22.47
N SER A 185 -5.36 -11.45 -22.47
CA SER A 185 -5.77 -12.37 -21.41
C SER A 185 -6.37 -13.64 -21.98
N ASN A 186 -6.28 -14.71 -21.19
CA ASN A 186 -6.97 -15.97 -21.40
C ASN A 186 -7.34 -16.57 -20.02
N PRO A 187 -8.01 -17.74 -19.95
CA PRO A 187 -8.42 -18.32 -18.67
C PRO A 187 -7.30 -18.66 -17.67
N TYR A 188 -6.04 -18.62 -18.09
CA TYR A 188 -4.89 -19.03 -17.29
C TYR A 188 -3.94 -17.89 -16.94
N LEU A 189 -3.93 -16.80 -17.72
CA LEU A 189 -3.03 -15.66 -17.50
C LEU A 189 -3.58 -14.33 -18.03
N VAL A 190 -3.02 -13.24 -17.48
CA VAL A 190 -3.12 -11.89 -18.02
C VAL A 190 -1.72 -11.41 -18.35
N ARG A 191 -1.52 -10.88 -19.55
CA ARG A 191 -0.29 -10.25 -20.00
C ARG A 191 -0.53 -8.76 -20.24
N LEU A 192 0.28 -7.93 -19.60
CA LEU A 192 0.34 -6.48 -19.81
C LEU A 192 1.68 -6.14 -20.45
N ARG A 193 1.64 -5.34 -21.52
CA ARG A 193 2.82 -4.65 -22.06
C ARG A 193 2.74 -3.17 -21.71
N ALA A 194 3.68 -2.71 -20.89
CA ALA A 194 3.75 -1.33 -20.39
C ALA A 194 5.16 -0.78 -20.65
N GLY A 195 5.31 -0.02 -21.74
CA GLY A 195 6.61 0.48 -22.20
C GLY A 195 7.54 -0.67 -22.62
N GLU A 196 8.73 -0.70 -22.03
CA GLU A 196 9.74 -1.75 -22.26
C GLU A 196 9.50 -3.03 -21.46
N TYR A 197 8.59 -3.00 -20.48
CA TYR A 197 8.29 -4.14 -19.61
C TYR A 197 7.09 -4.94 -20.10
N GLU A 198 7.16 -6.26 -19.91
CA GLU A 198 6.03 -7.17 -20.09
C GLU A 198 5.79 -7.95 -18.81
N LEU A 199 4.60 -7.83 -18.24
CA LEU A 199 4.18 -8.56 -17.05
C LEU A 199 3.19 -9.65 -17.44
N THR A 200 3.48 -10.90 -17.11
CA THR A 200 2.53 -12.02 -17.23
C THR A 200 2.14 -12.49 -15.84
N VAL A 201 0.87 -12.34 -15.48
CA VAL A 201 0.29 -12.73 -14.18
C VAL A 201 -0.54 -13.99 -14.35
N PHE A 202 -0.35 -14.96 -13.45
CA PHE A 202 -1.05 -16.24 -13.43
C PHE A 202 -2.15 -16.25 -12.37
N LYS A 203 -3.06 -17.23 -12.48
CA LYS A 203 -4.19 -17.39 -11.56
C LYS A 203 -3.78 -17.56 -10.09
N ASP A 204 -2.61 -18.14 -9.83
CA ASP A 204 -2.03 -18.33 -8.49
C ASP A 204 -1.24 -17.11 -8.00
N ALA A 205 -1.48 -15.94 -8.59
CA ALA A 205 -0.83 -14.66 -8.30
C ALA A 205 0.67 -14.62 -8.61
N ARG A 206 1.29 -15.68 -9.14
CA ARG A 206 2.67 -15.58 -9.65
C ARG A 206 2.71 -14.62 -10.82
N ALA A 207 3.82 -13.90 -10.96
CA ALA A 207 4.08 -13.06 -12.12
C ALA A 207 5.46 -13.32 -12.70
N ILE A 208 5.59 -13.17 -14.01
CA ILE A 208 6.87 -13.07 -14.70
C ILE A 208 6.96 -11.66 -15.27
N VAL A 209 7.97 -10.91 -14.84
CA VAL A 209 8.29 -9.58 -15.32
C VAL A 209 9.46 -9.71 -16.30
N ARG A 210 9.24 -9.43 -17.59
CA ARG A 210 10.27 -9.36 -18.63
C ARG A 210 10.69 -7.91 -18.85
N GLY A 211 11.93 -7.73 -19.29
CA GLY A 211 12.55 -6.42 -19.50
C GLY A 211 13.46 -5.97 -18.35
N THR A 212 13.66 -6.83 -17.34
CA THR A 212 14.58 -6.58 -16.22
C THR A 212 15.09 -7.90 -15.64
N ASP A 213 16.33 -7.89 -15.16
CA ASP A 213 16.94 -8.90 -14.28
C ASP A 213 17.08 -8.40 -12.83
N ASP A 214 16.67 -7.15 -12.55
CA ASP A 214 16.66 -6.56 -11.23
C ASP A 214 15.38 -6.95 -10.47
N ALA A 215 15.57 -7.72 -9.41
CA ALA A 215 14.50 -8.17 -8.53
C ALA A 215 13.73 -7.02 -7.84
N VAL A 216 14.39 -5.89 -7.57
CA VAL A 216 13.76 -4.70 -6.98
C VAL A 216 12.81 -4.07 -7.97
N VAL A 217 13.25 -3.87 -9.22
CA VAL A 217 12.42 -3.34 -10.31
C VAL A 217 11.22 -4.26 -10.56
N ALA A 218 11.44 -5.57 -10.62
CA ALA A 218 10.38 -6.54 -10.81
C ALA A 218 9.31 -6.51 -9.70
N ARG A 219 9.72 -6.42 -8.42
CA ARG A 219 8.78 -6.28 -7.30
C ARG A 219 8.02 -4.96 -7.36
N SER A 220 8.69 -3.87 -7.73
CA SER A 220 8.04 -2.56 -7.88
C SER A 220 6.96 -2.60 -8.96
N LEU A 221 7.27 -3.16 -10.14
CA LEU A 221 6.31 -3.32 -11.23
C LEU A 221 5.14 -4.25 -10.84
N TYR A 222 5.43 -5.32 -10.10
CA TYR A 222 4.40 -6.22 -9.60
C TYR A 222 3.46 -5.52 -8.62
N ALA A 223 3.98 -4.82 -7.61
CA ALA A 223 3.17 -4.04 -6.68
C ALA A 223 2.34 -2.95 -7.39
N ARG A 224 2.95 -2.27 -8.38
CA ARG A 224 2.35 -1.20 -9.18
C ARG A 224 1.13 -1.64 -9.98
N TYR A 225 1.26 -2.75 -10.71
CA TYR A 225 0.23 -3.20 -11.65
C TYR A 225 -0.67 -4.27 -11.06
N VAL A 226 -0.11 -5.22 -10.32
CA VAL A 226 -0.90 -6.30 -9.72
C VAL A 226 -1.57 -5.79 -8.45
N GLY A 227 -0.91 -4.99 -7.61
CA GLY A 227 -1.51 -4.47 -6.38
C GLY A 227 -1.36 -5.48 -5.24
N THR A 228 -0.36 -5.24 -4.40
CA THR A 228 0.01 -6.00 -3.20
C THR A 228 0.33 -5.07 -2.03
#